data_AF-K2EZ37-F1
#
_entry.id   AF-K2EZ37-F1
#
_cell.length_a   1.000
_cell.length_b   1.000
_cell.length_c   1.000
_cell.angle_alpha   90.00
_cell.angle_beta   90.00
_cell.angle_gamma   90.00
#
_symmetry.space_group_name_H-M   'P 1'
#
loop_
_entity.id
_entity.type
_entity.pdbx_description
1 polymer ?
#
loop_
_entity_poly.entity_id
_entity_poly.type
_entity_poly.pdbx_seq_one_letter_code
_entity_poly.pdbx_strand_id
1 'polypeptide(L)'
;YLQNGCKVKIFRNRFYIANRMLLSMKDAVKLYKKRWTIEETFKILKSQIGLNRCQQHSLQSQEIFLFLCLIAFFYLEKLKDYSIYKTRETVISQTVSLDN
;
A
#
# COMPACT_ATOMS: atom_id res chain seq x y z
N TYR A 1 -11.05 17.83 22.76
CA TYR A 1 -11.61 16.47 22.87
C TYR A 1 -12.56 16.29 21.71
N LEU A 2 -12.61 15.10 21.11
CA LEU A 2 -13.68 14.75 20.18
C LEU A 2 -15.00 14.54 20.95
N GLN A 3 -16.15 14.53 20.26
CA GLN A 3 -17.47 14.34 20.89
C GLN A 3 -17.58 13.03 21.70
N ASN A 4 -16.74 12.04 21.38
CA ASN A 4 -16.63 10.76 22.09
C ASN A 4 -15.67 10.80 23.31
N GLY A 5 -15.25 11.97 23.78
CA GLY A 5 -14.33 12.11 24.94
C GLY A 5 -12.87 11.75 24.65
N CYS A 6 -12.50 11.45 23.39
CA CYS A 6 -11.12 11.13 23.04
C CYS A 6 -10.21 12.37 23.12
N LYS A 7 -9.08 12.26 23.82
CA LYS A 7 -8.01 13.26 23.83
C LYS A 7 -7.30 13.26 22.49
N VAL A 8 -7.22 14.45 21.88
CA VAL A 8 -6.53 14.64 20.61
C VAL A 8 -5.58 15.82 20.71
N LYS A 9 -4.43 15.69 20.06
CA LYS A 9 -3.45 16.74 19.86
C LYS A 9 -3.58 17.29 18.46
N ILE A 10 -3.73 18.60 18.35
CA ILE A 10 -3.94 19.31 17.09
C ILE A 10 -2.72 20.17 16.78
N PHE A 11 -2.15 20.02 15.59
CA PHE A 11 -1.05 20.83 15.10
C PHE A 11 -1.56 21.78 14.00
N ARG A 12 -1.66 23.08 14.30
CA ARG A 12 -2.37 24.07 13.46
C ARG A 12 -1.63 24.50 12.18
N ASN A 13 -0.31 24.33 12.09
CA ASN A 13 0.48 24.83 10.95
C ASN A 13 0.20 24.06 9.64
N ARG A 14 -0.30 22.81 9.71
CA ARG A 14 -0.70 21.96 8.58
C ARG A 14 -1.88 21.03 8.91
N PHE A 15 -2.70 21.41 9.90
CA PHE A 15 -3.84 20.65 10.43
C PHE A 15 -3.59 19.14 10.58
N TYR A 16 -2.61 18.74 11.38
CA TYR A 16 -2.47 17.33 11.79
C TYR A 16 -3.22 17.09 13.10
N ILE A 17 -3.90 15.95 13.18
CA ILE A 17 -4.63 15.51 14.38
C ILE A 17 -4.15 14.11 14.75
N ALA A 18 -3.77 13.91 16.00
CA ALA A 18 -3.35 12.60 16.51
C ALA A 18 -3.91 12.35 17.91
N ASN A 19 -4.24 11.09 18.21
CA ASN A 19 -4.61 10.65 19.57
C ASN A 19 -3.39 10.49 20.50
N ARG A 20 -2.18 10.43 19.94
CA ARG A 20 -0.93 10.31 20.71
C ARG A 20 -0.48 11.67 21.23
N MET A 21 -0.75 11.95 22.51
CA MET A 21 -0.46 13.25 23.15
C MET A 21 1.04 13.60 23.23
N LEU A 22 1.90 12.59 23.34
CA LEU A 22 3.36 12.74 23.37
C LEU A 22 3.98 12.93 21.97
N LEU A 23 3.18 12.85 20.90
CA LEU A 23 3.70 12.99 19.54
C LEU A 23 4.25 14.41 19.33
N SER A 24 5.48 14.54 18.86
CA SER A 24 6.03 15.84 18.46
C SER A 24 5.53 16.23 17.07
N MET A 25 5.60 17.52 16.72
CA MET A 25 5.23 17.97 15.37
C MET A 25 6.14 17.34 14.29
N LYS A 26 7.45 17.22 14.57
CA LYS A 26 8.42 16.59 13.66
C LYS A 26 8.05 15.13 13.39
N ASP A 27 7.68 14.39 14.44
CA ASP A 27 7.28 12.99 14.32
C ASP A 27 5.93 12.82 13.63
N ALA A 28 4.98 13.73 13.89
CA ALA A 28 3.70 13.74 13.19
C ALA A 28 3.88 13.91 11.67
N VAL A 29 4.74 14.85 11.25
CA VAL A 29 5.08 15.04 9.84
C VAL A 29 5.78 13.81 9.27
N LYS A 30 6.76 13.24 10.00
CA LYS A 30 7.47 12.03 9.57
C LYS A 30 6.53 10.83 9.41
N LEU A 31 5.59 10.66 10.33
CA LEU A 31 4.59 9.59 10.27
C LEU A 31 3.64 9.81 9.10
N TYR A 32 3.15 11.05 8.91
CA TYR A 32 2.23 11.37 7.82
C TYR A 32 2.86 11.15 6.43
N LYS A 33 4.18 11.37 6.28
CA LYS A 33 4.88 11.04 5.04
C LYS A 33 4.75 9.56 4.62
N LYS A 34 4.67 8.63 5.58
CA LYS A 34 4.48 7.20 5.29
C LYS A 34 3.14 6.88 4.63
N ARG A 35 2.15 7.78 4.74
CA ARG A 35 0.84 7.63 4.08
C ARG A 35 0.97 7.48 2.57
N TRP A 36 1.97 8.14 1.97
CA TRP A 36 2.20 8.09 0.53
C TRP A 36 2.53 6.68 0.03
N THR A 37 3.23 5.88 0.84
CA THR A 37 3.58 4.50 0.49
C THR A 37 2.34 3.68 0.15
N ILE A 38 1.23 3.87 0.86
CA ILE A 38 -0.03 3.17 0.59
C ILE A 38 -0.60 3.56 -0.78
N GLU A 39 -0.55 4.85 -1.14
CA GLU A 39 -1.02 5.32 -2.45
C GLU A 39 -0.19 4.72 -3.59
N GLU A 40 1.12 4.64 -3.39
CA GLU A 40 2.04 4.03 -4.35
C GLU A 40 1.76 2.52 -4.51
N THR A 41 1.58 1.79 -3.40
CA THR A 41 1.18 0.37 -3.43
C THR A 41 -0.12 0.18 -4.22
N PHE A 42 -1.16 1.00 -3.97
CA PHE A 42 -2.41 0.90 -4.73
C PHE A 42 -2.26 1.27 -6.20
N LYS A 43 -1.38 2.23 -6.54
CA LYS A 43 -1.06 2.57 -7.93
C LYS A 43 -0.43 1.38 -8.65
N ILE A 44 0.48 0.67 -8.00
CA ILE A 44 1.14 -0.53 -8.55
C ILE A 44 0.13 -1.67 -8.69
N LEU A 45 -0.65 -1.96 -7.65
CA LEU A 45 -1.69 -2.99 -7.68
C LEU A 45 -2.68 -2.80 -8.84
N LYS A 46 -3.11 -1.56 -9.08
CA LYS A 46 -4.03 -1.26 -10.19
C LYS A 46 -3.34 -1.32 -11.56
N SER A 47 -2.16 -0.73 -11.70
CA SER A 47 -1.50 -0.58 -13.00
C SER A 47 -0.76 -1.84 -13.49
N GLN A 48 -0.10 -2.57 -12.58
CA GLN A 48 0.76 -3.70 -12.93
C GLN A 48 0.04 -5.04 -12.76
N ILE A 49 -0.74 -5.20 -11.68
CA ILE A 49 -1.37 -6.47 -11.35
C ILE A 49 -2.81 -6.53 -11.87
N GLY A 50 -3.50 -5.39 -11.93
CA GLY A 50 -4.85 -5.29 -12.46
C GLY A 50 -5.94 -5.48 -11.41
N LEU A 51 -5.71 -5.00 -10.18
CA LEU A 51 -6.69 -5.05 -9.08
C LEU A 51 -8.09 -4.56 -9.46
N ASN A 52 -8.18 -3.59 -10.37
CA ASN A 52 -9.43 -3.01 -10.85
C ASN A 52 -10.07 -3.75 -12.04
N ARG A 53 -9.50 -4.88 -12.47
CA ARG A 53 -9.97 -5.67 -13.62
C ARG A 53 -10.75 -6.92 -13.20
N CYS A 54 -11.17 -7.01 -11.94
CA CYS A 54 -12.01 -8.11 -11.47
C CYS A 54 -13.37 -8.08 -12.17
N GLN A 55 -13.71 -9.13 -12.91
CA GLN A 55 -15.00 -9.29 -13.60
C GLN A 55 -15.97 -10.22 -12.84
N GLN A 56 -15.61 -10.61 -11.61
CA GLN A 56 -16.42 -11.55 -10.83
C GLN A 56 -17.62 -10.84 -10.19
N HIS A 57 -18.77 -11.51 -10.20
CA HIS A 57 -20.02 -10.96 -9.68
C HIS A 57 -20.37 -11.40 -8.26
N SER A 58 -19.70 -12.43 -7.72
CA SER A 58 -19.89 -12.88 -6.35
C SER A 58 -18.88 -12.22 -5.40
N LEU A 59 -19.31 -11.92 -4.17
CA LEU A 59 -18.46 -11.29 -3.16
C LEU A 59 -17.28 -12.21 -2.78
N GLN A 60 -17.53 -13.51 -2.63
CA GLN A 60 -16.49 -14.50 -2.34
C GLN A 60 -15.41 -14.55 -3.43
N SER A 61 -15.79 -14.53 -4.72
CA SER A 61 -14.81 -14.54 -5.80
C SER A 61 -14.05 -13.22 -5.91
N GLN A 62 -14.67 -12.09 -5.56
CA GLN A 62 -14.00 -10.80 -5.46
C GLN A 62 -12.97 -10.77 -4.33
N GLU A 63 -13.29 -11.35 -3.16
CA GLU A 63 -12.36 -11.50 -2.05
C GLU A 63 -11.14 -12.34 -2.44
N ILE A 64 -11.37 -13.51 -3.04
CA ILE A 64 -10.29 -14.39 -3.52
C ILE A 64 -9.40 -13.65 -4.53
N PHE A 65 -10.00 -12.93 -5.48
CA PHE A 65 -9.25 -12.14 -6.46
C PHE A 65 -8.39 -11.06 -5.80
N LEU A 66 -8.92 -10.36 -4.80
CA LEU A 66 -8.18 -9.37 -4.02
C LEU A 66 -6.97 -10.01 -3.33
N PHE A 67 -7.16 -11.14 -2.65
CA PHE A 67 -6.07 -11.86 -1.98
C PHE A 67 -4.99 -12.31 -2.96
N LEU A 68 -5.38 -12.85 -4.12
CA LEU A 68 -4.42 -13.25 -5.16
C LEU A 68 -3.61 -12.05 -5.68
N CYS A 69 -4.24 -10.89 -5.87
CA CYS A 69 -3.52 -9.68 -6.28
C CYS A 69 -2.49 -9.24 -5.22
N LEU A 70 -2.82 -9.34 -3.93
CA LEU A 70 -1.90 -9.00 -2.84
C LEU A 70 -0.74 -9.99 -2.74
N ILE A 71 -1.00 -11.28 -2.90
CA ILE A 71 0.03 -12.32 -2.93
C ILE A 71 0.98 -12.08 -4.11
N ALA A 72 0.44 -11.82 -5.30
CA ALA A 72 1.24 -11.52 -6.48
C ALA A 72 2.12 -10.27 -6.28
N PHE A 73 1.58 -9.21 -5.66
CA PHE A 73 2.34 -8.02 -5.29
C PHE A 73 3.50 -8.36 -4.35
N PHE A 74 3.25 -9.15 -3.32
CA PHE A 74 4.27 -9.53 -2.35
C PHE A 74 5.44 -10.30 -2.99
N TYR A 75 5.15 -11.24 -3.89
CA TYR A 75 6.20 -11.94 -4.62
C TYR A 75 6.99 -11.01 -5.54
N LEU A 76 6.32 -10.09 -6.24
CA LEU A 76 6.99 -9.09 -7.07
C LEU A 76 7.88 -8.14 -6.25
N GLU A 77 7.46 -7.78 -5.03
CA GLU A 77 8.28 -6.97 -4.11
C GLU A 77 9.49 -7.73 -3.57
N LYS A 78 9.39 -9.05 -3.40
CA LYS A 78 10.48 -9.89 -2.91
C LYS A 78 11.62 -10.00 -3.94
N LEU A 79 11.29 -9.96 -5.23
CA LEU A 79 12.23 -9.92 -6.35
C LEU A 79 12.83 -8.51 -6.49
N LYS A 80 13.62 -8.10 -5.50
CA LYS A 80 14.19 -6.73 -5.36
C LYS A 80 15.26 -6.37 -6.39
N ASP A 81 15.68 -7.30 -7.23
CA ASP A 81 16.75 -7.07 -8.20
C ASP A 81 16.38 -5.99 -9.23
N TYR A 82 15.08 -5.78 -9.47
CA TYR A 82 14.58 -4.79 -10.41
C TYR A 82 13.41 -3.97 -9.85
N SER A 83 13.14 -2.82 -10.46
CA SER A 83 11.89 -2.08 -10.22
C SER A 83 10.70 -2.96 -10.56
N ILE A 84 9.62 -2.91 -9.77
CA ILE A 84 8.41 -3.75 -9.93
C ILE A 84 7.87 -3.76 -11.37
N TYR A 85 8.01 -2.64 -12.08
CA TYR A 85 7.66 -2.51 -13.50
C TYR A 85 8.49 -3.43 -14.41
N LYS A 86 9.81 -3.43 -14.23
CA LYS A 86 10.74 -4.31 -14.96
C LYS A 86 10.56 -5.76 -14.53
N THR A 87 10.42 -6.03 -13.24
CA THR A 87 10.21 -7.38 -12.70
C THR A 87 9.01 -8.07 -13.35
N ARG A 88 7.87 -7.36 -13.51
CA ARG A 88 6.70 -7.91 -14.20
C ARG A 88 7.02 -8.31 -15.65
N GLU A 89 7.71 -7.44 -16.39
CA GLU A 89 8.09 -7.68 -17.79
C GLU A 89 9.05 -8.87 -17.91
N THR A 90 10.02 -8.99 -16.99
CA THR A 90 10.95 -10.12 -16.89
C THR A 90 10.22 -11.43 -16.58
N VAL A 91 9.25 -11.42 -15.65
CA VAL A 91 8.42 -12.60 -15.32
C VAL A 91 7.58 -13.04 -16.51
N ILE A 92 6.95 -12.09 -17.23
CA ILE A 92 6.15 -12.40 -18.43
C ILE A 92 7.03 -12.96 -19.55
N SER A 93 8.23 -12.40 -19.73
CA SER A 93 9.20 -12.87 -20.72
C SER A 93 9.98 -14.13 -20.29
N GLN A 94 9.68 -14.70 -19.12
CA GLN A 94 10.32 -15.89 -18.55
C GLN A 94 11.86 -15.79 -18.43
N THR A 95 12.40 -14.59 -18.33
CA THR A 95 13.85 -14.34 -18.22
C THR A 95 14.35 -14.31 -16.77
N VAL A 96 13.48 -14.62 -15.80
CA VAL A 96 13.83 -14.65 -14.38
C VAL A 96 14.55 -15.96 -14.05
N SER A 97 15.83 -15.87 -13.73
CA SER A 97 16.59 -16.94 -13.06
C SER A 97 16.11 -17.03 -11.60
N LEU A 98 15.23 -18.01 -11.33
CA LEU A 98 14.82 -18.37 -9.97
C LEU A 98 15.92 -19.23 -9.34
N ASP A 99 17.01 -18.60 -8.93
CA ASP A 99 17.96 -19.26 -8.03
C ASP A 99 17.34 -19.25 -6.62
N ASN A 100 16.92 -20.44 -6.18
CA ASN A 100 16.31 -20.70 -4.87
C ASN A 100 17.27 -20.42 -3.71
#